data_AF-A0A4Q9Z770-F1
#
_entry.id   AF-A0A4Q9Z770-F1
#
_cell.length_a   1.000
_cell.length_b   1.000
_cell.length_c   1.000
_cell.angle_alpha   90.00
_cell.angle_beta   90.00
_cell.angle_gamma   90.00
#
_symmetry.space_group_name_H-M   'P 1'
#
loop_
_entity.id
_entity.type
_entity.pdbx_description
1 polymer ?
#
loop_
_entity_poly.entity_id
_entity_poly.type
_entity_poly.pdbx_seq_one_letter_code
_entity_poly.pdbx_strand_id
1 'polypeptide(L)'
;MKKYLLLLLLSVSLNGMAQEKNHYKKVFNYGEYKTDWALVQNITGTYGFINKEGKEVVPAIYLKIYPFETHKNKKYALIKNVAGAYGFIDENGQEAVKAIYWKKEEATQQLTMLTKK
;
A
#
# COMPACT_ATOMS: atom_id res chain seq x y z
N MET A 1 4.49 47.14 -2.09
CA MET A 1 3.84 45.93 -2.65
C MET A 1 4.46 44.59 -2.18
N LYS A 2 5.28 44.55 -1.12
CA LYS A 2 5.88 43.29 -0.58
C LYS A 2 5.37 42.86 0.80
N LYS A 3 4.46 43.63 1.45
CA LYS A 3 3.90 43.27 2.77
C LYS A 3 2.59 42.47 2.73
N TYR A 4 1.91 42.40 1.58
CA TYR A 4 0.68 41.60 1.44
C TYR A 4 0.92 40.20 0.88
N LEU A 5 2.12 39.92 0.34
CA LEU A 5 2.42 38.61 -0.23
C LEU A 5 2.68 37.52 0.83
N LEU A 6 3.00 37.90 2.07
CA LEU A 6 3.26 36.95 3.16
C LEU A 6 1.99 36.53 3.93
N LEU A 7 0.88 37.27 3.79
CA LEU A 7 -0.38 37.01 4.52
C LEU A 7 -1.30 36.00 3.80
N LEU A 8 -1.04 35.70 2.52
CA LEU A 8 -1.79 34.68 1.76
C LEU A 8 -1.34 33.24 2.05
N LEU A 9 -0.23 33.04 2.78
CA LEU A 9 0.27 31.72 3.17
C LEU A 9 -0.28 31.20 4.51
N LEU A 10 -1.04 32.02 5.25
CA LEU A 10 -1.65 31.65 6.53
C LEU A 10 -3.16 31.39 6.43
N SER A 11 -3.77 31.58 5.25
CA SER A 11 -5.20 31.34 5.01
C SER A 11 -5.51 30.02 4.29
N VAL A 12 -4.51 29.17 4.01
CA VAL A 12 -4.77 27.72 3.92
C VAL A 12 -4.83 27.20 5.35
N SER A 13 -5.84 27.71 6.04
CA SER A 13 -6.42 27.25 7.26
C SER A 13 -6.50 25.73 7.25
N LEU A 14 -5.93 25.10 8.29
CA LEU A 14 -6.73 24.33 9.26
C LEU A 14 -7.88 23.48 8.69
N ASN A 15 -7.67 22.82 7.55
CA ASN A 15 -8.62 21.89 6.95
C ASN A 15 -7.87 20.56 6.80
N GLY A 16 -8.05 19.68 7.77
CA GLY A 16 -7.46 18.35 7.75
C GLY A 16 -7.60 17.57 9.04
N MET A 17 -8.00 18.21 10.15
CA MET A 17 -8.49 17.51 11.33
C MET A 17 -9.97 17.23 11.09
N ALA A 18 -10.28 15.96 10.77
CA ALA A 18 -11.61 15.39 10.52
C ALA A 18 -12.16 15.47 9.09
N GLN A 19 -11.70 14.54 8.24
CA GLN A 19 -12.53 13.62 7.43
C GLN A 19 -11.54 12.62 6.79
N GLU A 20 -11.71 11.31 6.91
CA GLU A 20 -12.64 10.58 6.05
C GLU A 20 -13.08 9.25 6.69
N LYS A 21 -14.23 9.27 7.38
CA LYS A 21 -14.93 8.03 7.68
C LYS A 21 -15.53 7.50 6.37
N ASN A 22 -15.06 6.32 5.95
CA ASN A 22 -15.55 5.44 4.87
C ASN A 22 -14.92 5.53 3.45
N HIS A 23 -13.58 5.44 3.33
CA HIS A 23 -12.97 5.12 2.03
C HIS A 23 -13.01 3.61 1.67
N TYR A 24 -13.20 2.74 2.66
CA TYR A 24 -13.17 1.29 2.48
C TYR A 24 -14.57 0.68 2.63
N LYS A 25 -14.93 -0.17 1.68
CA LYS A 25 -16.14 -1.01 1.73
C LYS A 25 -16.05 -2.04 2.85
N LYS A 26 -14.84 -2.56 3.12
CA LYS A 26 -14.59 -3.56 4.15
C LYS A 26 -13.20 -3.39 4.77
N VAL A 27 -13.15 -3.51 6.09
CA VAL A 27 -11.91 -3.66 6.86
C VAL A 27 -11.92 -5.08 7.44
N PHE A 28 -10.86 -5.84 7.22
CA PHE A 28 -10.68 -7.20 7.73
C PHE A 28 -10.04 -7.17 9.12
N ASN A 29 -9.92 -8.31 9.80
CA ASN A 29 -9.33 -8.34 11.13
C ASN A 29 -7.86 -7.92 11.07
N TYR A 30 -7.44 -7.18 12.09
CA TYR A 30 -6.02 -6.88 12.30
C TYR A 30 -5.27 -8.16 12.64
N GLY A 31 -4.00 -8.25 12.20
CA GLY A 31 -3.12 -9.35 12.58
C GLY A 31 -3.19 -10.59 11.68
N GLU A 32 -4.13 -10.67 10.74
CA GLU A 32 -4.23 -11.83 9.82
C GLU A 32 -3.00 -11.94 8.90
N TYR A 33 -2.47 -10.81 8.42
CA TYR A 33 -1.31 -10.76 7.51
C TYR A 33 -0.05 -10.26 8.22
N LYS A 34 -0.21 -9.27 9.11
CA LYS A 34 0.85 -8.67 9.92
C LYS A 34 0.20 -8.09 11.18
N THR A 35 0.85 -8.24 12.33
CA THR A 35 0.29 -7.98 13.68
C THR A 35 -0.52 -6.69 13.80
N ASP A 36 -0.05 -5.59 13.20
CA ASP A 36 -0.67 -4.27 13.34
C ASP A 36 -1.38 -3.76 12.08
N TRP A 37 -1.57 -4.63 11.08
CA TRP A 37 -2.20 -4.26 9.82
C TRP A 37 -3.53 -4.98 9.65
N ALA A 38 -4.48 -4.27 9.04
CA ALA A 38 -5.72 -4.84 8.53
C ALA A 38 -5.74 -4.74 7.01
N LEU A 39 -6.09 -5.85 6.35
CA LEU A 39 -6.45 -5.81 4.94
C LEU A 39 -7.70 -4.92 4.80
N VAL A 40 -7.74 -4.09 3.76
CA VAL A 40 -8.91 -3.27 3.43
C VAL A 40 -9.32 -3.53 1.99
N GLN A 41 -10.62 -3.45 1.73
CA GLN A 41 -11.18 -3.47 0.39
C GLN A 41 -11.87 -2.13 0.14
N ASN A 42 -11.50 -1.44 -0.93
CA ASN A 42 -12.16 -0.20 -1.33
C ASN A 42 -13.52 -0.48 -2.02
N ILE A 43 -14.23 0.59 -2.38
CA ILE A 43 -15.54 0.47 -3.03
C ILE A 43 -15.48 -0.16 -4.43
N THR A 44 -14.35 -0.07 -5.13
CA THR A 44 -14.14 -0.67 -6.46
C THR A 44 -13.68 -2.14 -6.40
N GLY A 45 -13.48 -2.68 -5.20
CA GLY A 45 -13.10 -4.08 -4.98
C GLY A 45 -11.61 -4.36 -4.96
N THR A 46 -10.75 -3.34 -4.97
CA THR A 46 -9.30 -3.47 -4.83
C THR A 46 -8.87 -3.42 -3.36
N TYR A 47 -7.66 -3.91 -3.10
CA TYR A 47 -7.15 -4.23 -1.78
C TYR A 47 -5.87 -3.46 -1.45
N GLY A 48 -5.72 -3.15 -0.16
CA GLY A 48 -4.59 -2.46 0.45
C GLY A 48 -4.49 -2.82 1.93
N PHE A 49 -3.67 -2.08 2.68
CA PHE A 49 -3.54 -2.24 4.13
C PHE A 49 -3.58 -0.91 4.84
N ILE A 50 -4.17 -0.91 6.02
CA ILE A 50 -4.11 0.18 6.99
C ILE A 50 -3.40 -0.27 8.27
N ASN A 51 -2.80 0.66 9.01
CA ASN A 51 -2.30 0.42 10.36
C ASN A 51 -3.43 0.54 11.40
N LYS A 52 -3.12 0.29 12.68
CA LYS A 52 -4.06 0.43 13.81
C LYS A 52 -4.64 1.82 14.01
N GLU A 53 -3.97 2.86 13.51
CA GLU A 53 -4.46 4.25 13.54
C GLU A 53 -5.44 4.53 12.40
N GLY A 54 -5.69 3.56 11.51
CA GLY A 54 -6.50 3.71 10.31
C GLY A 54 -5.77 4.39 9.15
N LYS A 55 -4.46 4.65 9.27
CA LYS A 55 -3.66 5.24 8.20
C LYS A 55 -3.29 4.19 7.17
N GLU A 56 -3.42 4.54 5.90
CA GLU A 56 -3.01 3.70 4.79
C GLU A 56 -1.49 3.43 4.83
N VAL A 57 -1.14 2.15 4.76
CA VAL A 57 0.23 1.65 4.66
C VAL A 57 0.50 1.14 3.24
N VAL A 58 -0.49 0.45 2.66
CA VAL A 58 -0.47 0.01 1.27
C VAL A 58 -1.74 0.52 0.60
N PRO A 59 -1.63 1.31 -0.49
CA PRO A 59 -2.80 1.79 -1.21
C PRO A 59 -3.74 0.69 -1.65
N ALA A 60 -5.05 0.92 -1.50
CA ALA A 60 -6.07 -0.05 -1.87
C ALA A 60 -6.31 -0.12 -3.39
N ILE A 61 -5.26 -0.39 -4.16
CA ILE A 61 -5.22 -0.35 -5.63
C ILE A 61 -4.95 -1.72 -6.28
N TYR A 62 -4.66 -2.75 -5.48
CA TYR A 62 -4.33 -4.07 -6.00
C TYR A 62 -5.57 -4.93 -6.15
N LEU A 63 -5.67 -5.66 -7.26
CA LEU A 63 -6.74 -6.65 -7.45
C LEU A 63 -6.60 -7.80 -6.44
N LYS A 64 -5.37 -8.15 -6.06
CA LYS A 64 -5.09 -9.17 -5.06
C LYS A 64 -3.77 -8.90 -4.35
N ILE A 65 -3.77 -9.13 -3.04
CA ILE A 65 -2.58 -9.21 -2.21
C ILE A 65 -2.55 -10.63 -1.62
N TYR A 66 -1.44 -11.34 -1.78
CA TYR A 66 -1.25 -12.67 -1.23
C TYR A 66 -0.61 -12.59 0.17
N PRO A 67 -0.68 -13.67 0.99
CA PRO A 67 0.00 -13.71 2.29
C PRO A 67 1.49 -13.38 2.17
N PHE A 68 2.05 -12.79 3.23
CA PHE A 68 3.49 -12.55 3.30
C PHE A 68 4.24 -13.87 3.44
N GLU A 69 5.22 -14.08 2.56
CA GLU A 69 6.10 -15.24 2.57
C GLU A 69 7.54 -14.82 2.80
N THR A 70 8.31 -15.68 3.49
CA THR A 70 9.73 -15.44 3.72
C THR A 70 10.51 -15.74 2.44
N HIS A 71 11.22 -14.75 1.92
CA HIS A 71 12.19 -14.91 0.83
C HIS A 71 13.57 -14.50 1.36
N LYS A 72 14.47 -15.48 1.50
CA LYS A 72 15.76 -15.33 2.21
C LYS A 72 15.52 -14.91 3.67
N ASN A 73 15.90 -13.68 4.03
CA ASN A 73 15.83 -13.16 5.40
C ASN A 73 14.77 -12.05 5.58
N LYS A 74 13.94 -11.80 4.56
CA LYS A 74 12.88 -10.77 4.59
C LYS A 74 11.56 -11.34 4.14
N LYS A 75 10.46 -10.67 4.49
CA LYS A 75 9.12 -11.05 4.06
C LYS A 75 8.63 -10.17 2.94
N TYR A 76 7.96 -10.78 1.96
CA TYR A 76 7.33 -10.10 0.84
C TYR A 76 5.94 -10.68 0.61
N ALA A 77 5.02 -9.85 0.14
CA ALA A 77 3.73 -10.30 -0.35
C ALA A 77 3.67 -10.12 -1.86
N LEU A 78 3.29 -11.18 -2.57
CA LEU A 78 2.97 -11.08 -3.99
C LEU A 78 1.72 -10.20 -4.15
N ILE A 79 1.74 -9.32 -5.15
CA ILE A 79 0.60 -8.46 -5.50
C ILE A 79 0.21 -8.70 -6.96
N LYS A 80 -1.07 -8.50 -7.27
CA LYS A 80 -1.60 -8.47 -8.64
C LYS A 80 -2.35 -7.16 -8.84
N ASN A 81 -1.96 -6.37 -9.84
CA ASN A 81 -2.66 -5.14 -10.19
C ASN A 81 -3.97 -5.43 -10.96
N VAL A 82 -4.75 -4.39 -11.23
CA VAL A 82 -6.03 -4.49 -11.96
C VAL A 82 -5.87 -4.90 -13.42
N ALA A 83 -4.73 -4.63 -14.05
CA ALA A 83 -4.41 -5.10 -15.40
C ALA A 83 -4.04 -6.59 -15.44
N GLY A 84 -3.77 -7.20 -14.29
CA GLY A 84 -3.43 -8.61 -14.15
C GLY A 84 -1.94 -8.91 -14.05
N ALA A 85 -1.09 -7.89 -13.95
CA ALA A 85 0.35 -8.04 -13.77
C ALA A 85 0.73 -8.21 -12.30
N TYR A 86 1.85 -8.88 -12.06
CA TYR A 86 2.40 -9.32 -10.78
C TYR A 86 3.60 -8.49 -10.37
N GLY A 87 3.73 -8.28 -9.05
CA GLY A 87 4.85 -7.60 -8.39
C GLY A 87 4.94 -8.05 -6.93
N PHE A 88 5.72 -7.33 -6.13
CA PHE A 88 5.91 -7.62 -4.70
C PHE A 88 5.92 -6.33 -3.87
N ILE A 89 5.29 -6.39 -2.71
CA ILE A 89 5.49 -5.42 -1.63
C ILE A 89 6.36 -6.01 -0.52
N ASP A 90 7.14 -5.18 0.14
CA ASP A 90 7.94 -5.54 1.31
C ASP A 90 7.14 -5.45 2.63
N GLU A 91 7.79 -5.80 3.73
CA GLU A 91 7.23 -5.74 5.09
C GLU A 91 6.84 -4.34 5.58
N ASN A 92 7.29 -3.29 4.88
CA ASN A 92 6.94 -1.90 5.12
C ASN A 92 5.80 -1.41 4.20
N GLY A 93 5.35 -2.25 3.27
CA GLY A 93 4.25 -1.96 2.34
C GLY A 93 4.72 -1.27 1.07
N GLN A 94 6.02 -1.14 0.86
CA GLN A 94 6.61 -0.51 -0.31
C GLN A 94 6.75 -1.54 -1.43
N GLU A 95 6.54 -1.15 -2.68
CA GLU A 95 6.79 -2.03 -3.82
C GLU A 95 8.30 -2.38 -3.91
N ALA A 96 8.66 -3.60 -3.54
CA ALA A 96 9.99 -4.16 -3.79
C ALA A 96 10.18 -4.50 -5.28
N VAL A 97 9.09 -4.92 -5.94
CA VAL A 97 9.00 -5.17 -7.38
C VAL A 97 7.68 -4.60 -7.87
N LYS A 98 7.74 -3.69 -8.85
CA LYS A 98 6.53 -3.12 -9.45
C LYS A 98 5.65 -4.19 -10.07
N ALA A 99 4.33 -4.03 -9.98
CA ALA A 99 3.38 -4.96 -10.60
C ALA A 99 3.29 -4.79 -12.13
N ILE A 100 4.31 -5.25 -12.86
CA ILE A 100 4.42 -5.11 -14.33
C ILE A 100 4.69 -6.44 -15.06
N TYR A 101 4.79 -7.55 -14.34
CA TYR A 101 5.12 -8.86 -14.92
C TYR A 101 3.86 -9.69 -15.17
N TRP A 102 3.72 -10.30 -16.35
CA TRP A 102 2.52 -11.09 -16.65
C TRP A 102 2.55 -12.48 -15.98
N LYS A 103 3.74 -12.97 -15.64
CA LYS A 103 3.94 -14.22 -14.92
C LYS A 103 4.49 -13.99 -13.52
N LYS A 104 4.04 -14.80 -12.56
CA LYS A 104 4.53 -14.73 -11.18
C LYS A 104 6.02 -15.05 -11.10
N GLU A 105 6.47 -15.98 -11.93
CA GLU A 105 7.85 -16.46 -11.99
C GLU A 105 8.81 -15.33 -12.39
N GLU A 106 8.41 -14.46 -13.32
CA GLU A 106 9.20 -13.30 -13.76
C GLU A 106 9.36 -12.28 -12.64
N ALA A 107 8.27 -11.97 -11.92
CA ALA A 107 8.33 -11.09 -10.75
C ALA A 107 9.24 -11.70 -9.65
N THR A 108 9.16 -13.01 -9.42
CA THR A 108 9.96 -13.71 -8.42
C THR A 108 11.45 -13.72 -8.79
N GLN A 109 11.77 -13.88 -10.08
CA GLN A 109 13.15 -13.75 -10.58
C GLN A 109 13.68 -12.34 -10.34
N GLN A 110 12.89 -11.30 -10.63
CA GLN A 110 13.26 -9.92 -10.35
C GLN A 110 13.53 -9.68 -8.86
N LEU A 111 12.65 -10.15 -7.99
CA LEU A 111 12.85 -10.08 -6.55
C LEU A 111 14.16 -10.77 -6.12
N THR A 112 14.42 -11.96 -6.68
CA THR A 112 15.64 -12.73 -6.38
C THR A 112 16.90 -11.99 -6.80
N MET A 113 16.88 -11.35 -7.97
CA MET A 113 18.00 -10.54 -8.47
C MET A 113 18.27 -9.31 -7.59
N LEU A 114 17.21 -8.58 -7.19
CA LEU A 114 17.34 -7.39 -6.35
C LEU A 114 17.80 -7.70 -4.92
N THR A 115 17.58 -8.93 -4.45
CA THR A 115 17.92 -9.36 -3.10
C THR A 115 19.21 -10.19 -3.04
N LYS A 116 20.00 -10.27 -4.12
CA LYS A 116 21.21 -11.12 -4.23
C LYS A 116 22.46 -10.54 -3.54
N LYS A 117 22.30 -9.73 -2.49
CA LYS A 117 23.44 -9.25 -1.68
C LYS A 117 24.00 -10.37 -0.82
#